data_AF-A0A1J5PIX5-F1
#
_entry.id   AF-A0A1J5PIX5-F1
#
_cell.length_a   1.000
_cell.length_b   1.000
_cell.length_c   1.000
_cell.angle_alpha   90.00
_cell.angle_beta   90.00
_cell.angle_gamma   90.00
#
_symmetry.space_group_name_H-M   'P 1'
#
loop_
_entity.id
_entity.type
_entity.pdbx_description
1 polymer ?
#
loop_
_entity_poly.entity_id
_entity_poly.type
_entity_poly.pdbx_seq_one_letter_code
_entity_poly.pdbx_strand_id
1 'polypeptide(L)'
;MANPSLKVIADHIRATAFLVSDGVLPNNEGRGYVQRRIIRRAIRHGYKLGQKTPFFHKLVPDLVAVMGAAYPNLAAQADRIMDVLRVEEERFFETLEIGMQILDEALHGDVKVLPGDIAFKLHDTYGFPLDLSADVCRERGVSVNEAGFHAAMEKQKSQGRAAGKFKMDKALEYTGVGNEFIGYEQLTTTTEIVAIYADGISVASLKEGQSGVLVLATTPFYGESGGQVGDAGAVFCDHALFEVADTQKIKADVFGHHADELMISSTKSMHGHVIGGTGAVELLACIMALRDGVIAPTIGYEEPDPECALDVVPNVARDAKVAVVLSNAFAFGGLNAVIALRAI
;
A
#
# COMPACT_ATOMS: atom_id res chain seq x y z
N MET A 1 -22.41 27.35 -23.80
CA MET A 1 -22.14 26.09 -23.06
C MET A 1 -23.43 25.47 -22.52
N ALA A 2 -24.29 24.90 -23.38
CA ALA A 2 -25.57 24.33 -22.95
C ALA A 2 -25.50 22.85 -22.53
N ASN A 3 -24.49 22.09 -22.98
CA ASN A 3 -24.38 20.66 -22.68
C ASN A 3 -23.68 20.40 -21.32
N PRO A 4 -24.29 19.66 -20.38
CA PRO A 4 -23.67 19.32 -19.10
C PRO A 4 -22.31 18.63 -19.21
N SER A 5 -22.12 17.74 -20.21
CA SER A 5 -20.85 17.04 -20.42
C SER A 5 -19.70 17.99 -20.74
N LEU A 6 -19.95 19.04 -21.53
CA LEU A 6 -18.91 20.03 -21.85
C LEU A 6 -18.45 20.80 -20.60
N LYS A 7 -19.38 21.08 -19.67
CA LYS A 7 -19.04 21.71 -18.38
C LYS A 7 -18.17 20.79 -17.52
N VAL A 8 -18.50 19.50 -17.47
CA VAL A 8 -17.71 18.50 -16.74
C VAL A 8 -16.29 18.40 -17.33
N ILE A 9 -16.16 18.29 -18.65
CA ILE A 9 -14.85 18.21 -19.32
C ILE A 9 -14.01 19.45 -19.01
N ALA A 10 -14.59 20.65 -19.16
CA ALA A 10 -13.89 21.92 -18.91
C ALA A 10 -13.45 22.08 -17.44
N ASP A 11 -14.31 21.67 -16.50
CA ASP A 11 -13.96 21.71 -15.08
C ASP A 11 -12.85 20.70 -14.73
N HIS A 12 -12.94 19.50 -15.29
CA HIS A 12 -12.02 18.42 -14.97
C HIS A 12 -10.65 18.60 -15.64
N ILE A 13 -10.55 19.17 -16.85
CA ILE A 13 -9.23 19.48 -17.44
C ILE A 13 -8.48 20.49 -16.57
N ARG A 14 -9.19 21.50 -16.06
CA ARG A 14 -8.63 22.46 -15.11
C ARG A 14 -8.14 21.73 -13.85
N ALA A 15 -9.03 21.03 -13.15
CA ALA A 15 -8.66 20.34 -11.90
C ALA A 15 -7.47 19.37 -12.08
N THR A 16 -7.50 18.56 -13.13
CA THR A 16 -6.48 17.53 -13.37
C THR A 16 -5.13 18.14 -13.78
N ALA A 17 -5.12 19.19 -14.61
CA ALA A 17 -3.89 19.87 -14.98
C ALA A 17 -3.20 20.54 -13.78
N PHE A 18 -3.97 21.17 -12.89
CA PHE A 18 -3.43 21.72 -11.64
C PHE A 18 -2.87 20.62 -10.72
N LEU A 19 -3.58 19.50 -10.57
CA LEU A 19 -3.08 18.38 -9.77
C LEU A 19 -1.77 17.81 -10.31
N VAL A 20 -1.62 17.67 -11.63
CA VAL A 20 -0.33 17.25 -12.23
C VAL A 20 0.76 18.31 -12.03
N SER A 21 0.42 19.59 -12.21
CA SER A 21 1.34 20.71 -11.94
C SER A 21 1.87 20.70 -10.50
N ASP A 22 1.04 20.27 -9.53
CA ASP A 22 1.38 20.14 -8.11
C ASP A 22 2.04 18.79 -7.76
N GLY A 23 2.34 17.96 -8.77
CA GLY A 23 3.05 16.69 -8.61
C GLY A 23 2.18 15.48 -8.27
N VAL A 24 0.85 15.61 -8.33
CA VAL A 24 -0.07 14.47 -8.15
C VAL A 24 -0.24 13.73 -9.48
N LEU A 25 0.38 12.55 -9.57
CA LEU A 25 0.28 11.68 -10.74
C LEU A 25 -0.84 10.64 -10.59
N PRO A 26 -1.49 10.21 -11.69
CA PRO A 26 -2.49 9.13 -11.66
C PRO A 26 -1.89 7.82 -11.13
N ASN A 27 -2.51 7.20 -10.13
CA ASN A 27 -2.08 5.91 -9.57
C ASN A 27 -3.30 5.13 -8.99
N ASN A 28 -3.04 4.03 -8.28
CA ASN A 28 -4.09 3.18 -7.71
C ASN A 28 -4.57 3.62 -6.30
N GLU A 29 -3.91 4.59 -5.63
CA GLU A 29 -4.14 4.86 -4.21
C GLU A 29 -4.10 6.35 -3.83
N GLY A 30 -4.83 6.72 -2.78
CA GLY A 30 -4.79 8.07 -2.22
C GLY A 30 -5.11 9.17 -3.24
N ARG A 31 -4.25 10.21 -3.32
CA ARG A 31 -4.50 11.36 -4.22
C ARG A 31 -4.41 11.00 -5.70
N GLY A 32 -3.54 10.05 -6.07
CA GLY A 32 -3.41 9.64 -7.47
C GLY A 32 -4.60 8.79 -7.95
N TYR A 33 -5.24 8.05 -7.04
CA TYR A 33 -6.53 7.40 -7.32
C TYR A 33 -7.61 8.42 -7.67
N VAL A 34 -7.74 9.47 -6.85
CA VAL A 34 -8.71 10.55 -7.08
C VAL A 34 -8.43 11.25 -8.41
N GLN A 35 -7.15 11.57 -8.70
CA GLN A 35 -6.74 12.17 -9.97
C GLN A 35 -7.15 11.30 -11.15
N ARG A 36 -6.85 10.00 -11.10
CA ARG A 36 -7.24 9.04 -12.14
C ARG A 36 -8.75 9.01 -12.34
N ARG A 37 -9.53 8.98 -11.25
CA ARG A 37 -11.00 9.00 -11.30
C ARG A 37 -11.54 10.23 -12.03
N ILE A 38 -11.00 11.42 -11.74
CA ILE A 38 -11.43 12.68 -12.39
C ILE A 38 -11.08 12.65 -13.89
N ILE A 39 -9.88 12.21 -14.26
CA ILE A 39 -9.46 12.08 -15.67
C ILE A 39 -10.43 11.15 -16.43
N ARG A 40 -10.65 9.94 -15.92
CA ARG A 40 -11.51 8.94 -16.58
C ARG A 40 -12.96 9.40 -16.71
N ARG A 41 -13.48 10.11 -15.71
CA ARG A 41 -14.82 10.72 -15.78
C ARG A 41 -14.92 11.74 -16.91
N ALA A 42 -13.93 12.62 -17.07
CA ALA A 42 -13.90 13.60 -18.16
C ALA A 42 -13.86 12.92 -19.53
N ILE A 43 -13.00 11.90 -19.70
CA ILE A 43 -12.89 11.11 -20.93
C ILE A 43 -14.22 10.43 -21.28
N ARG A 44 -14.91 9.83 -20.29
CA ARG A 44 -16.24 9.24 -20.49
C ARG A 44 -17.27 10.25 -21.01
N HIS A 45 -17.24 11.48 -20.48
CA HIS A 45 -18.12 12.54 -20.98
C HIS A 45 -17.78 12.93 -22.43
N GLY A 46 -16.50 12.92 -22.82
CA GLY A 46 -16.10 13.08 -24.23
C GLY A 46 -16.59 11.94 -25.12
N TYR A 47 -16.46 10.70 -24.65
CA TYR A 47 -16.97 9.52 -25.33
C TYR A 47 -18.49 9.58 -25.56
N LYS A 48 -19.25 10.04 -24.56
CA LYS A 48 -20.70 10.29 -24.66
C LYS A 48 -21.05 11.35 -25.70
N LEU A 49 -20.14 12.29 -25.99
CA LEU A 49 -20.29 13.30 -27.04
C LEU A 49 -19.77 12.84 -28.42
N GLY A 50 -19.36 11.58 -28.55
CA GLY A 50 -18.88 11.01 -29.81
C GLY A 50 -17.36 11.08 -30.02
N GLN A 51 -16.58 11.53 -29.03
CA GLN A 51 -15.11 11.46 -29.13
C GLN A 51 -14.64 10.03 -28.90
N LYS A 52 -14.24 9.36 -29.98
CA LYS A 52 -13.78 7.96 -29.98
C LYS A 52 -12.26 7.81 -29.98
N THR A 53 -11.53 8.92 -29.95
CA THR A 53 -10.06 8.94 -29.93
C THR A 53 -9.57 9.87 -28.82
N PRO A 54 -8.31 9.71 -28.35
CA PRO A 54 -7.72 10.58 -27.35
C PRO A 54 -7.82 12.08 -27.71
N PHE A 55 -8.41 12.85 -26.81
CA PHE A 55 -8.74 14.27 -27.00
C PHE A 55 -8.46 15.13 -25.76
N PHE A 56 -8.52 14.55 -24.56
CA PHE A 56 -8.52 15.29 -23.30
C PHE A 56 -7.18 15.99 -23.04
N HIS A 57 -6.05 15.33 -23.30
CA HIS A 57 -4.73 15.96 -23.21
C HIS A 57 -4.56 17.14 -24.19
N LYS A 58 -5.28 17.15 -25.32
CA LYS A 58 -5.23 18.23 -26.32
C LYS A 58 -5.93 19.51 -25.86
N LEU A 59 -6.62 19.48 -24.72
CA LEU A 59 -7.26 20.65 -24.11
C LEU A 59 -6.29 21.45 -23.23
N VAL A 60 -5.10 20.92 -22.92
CA VAL A 60 -4.11 21.62 -22.08
C VAL A 60 -3.64 22.94 -22.70
N PRO A 61 -3.34 23.05 -24.01
CA PRO A 61 -2.98 24.34 -24.62
C PRO A 61 -4.06 25.42 -24.46
N ASP A 62 -5.34 25.06 -24.63
CA ASP A 62 -6.46 26.00 -24.45
C ASP A 62 -6.56 26.45 -22.97
N LEU A 63 -6.37 25.52 -22.03
CA LEU A 63 -6.32 25.84 -20.60
C LEU A 63 -5.18 26.81 -20.27
N VAL A 64 -3.99 26.57 -20.83
CA VAL A 64 -2.82 27.44 -20.65
C VAL A 64 -3.05 28.82 -21.27
N ALA A 65 -3.70 28.91 -22.43
CA ALA A 65 -4.05 30.20 -23.03
C ALA A 65 -4.97 31.04 -22.12
N VAL A 66 -5.90 30.39 -21.39
CA VAL A 66 -6.84 31.07 -20.49
C VAL A 66 -6.21 31.39 -19.13
N MET A 67 -5.40 30.49 -18.57
CA MET A 67 -4.98 30.56 -17.16
C MET A 67 -3.47 30.75 -16.97
N GLY A 68 -2.64 30.46 -17.96
CA GLY A 68 -1.18 30.39 -17.83
C GLY A 68 -0.52 31.69 -17.37
N ALA A 69 -1.08 32.85 -17.72
CA ALA A 69 -0.57 34.15 -17.27
C ALA A 69 -0.68 34.34 -15.74
N ALA A 70 -1.77 33.87 -15.13
CA ALA A 70 -1.97 33.94 -13.67
C ALA A 70 -1.27 32.77 -12.94
N TYR A 71 -1.00 31.68 -13.64
CA TYR A 71 -0.39 30.46 -13.09
C TYR A 71 0.84 30.04 -13.92
N PRO A 72 1.99 30.70 -13.78
CA PRO A 72 3.18 30.45 -14.61
C PRO A 72 3.69 29.01 -14.53
N ASN A 73 3.56 28.35 -13.37
CA ASN A 73 3.94 26.95 -13.19
C ASN A 73 3.10 25.98 -14.04
N LEU A 74 1.82 26.29 -14.27
CA LEU A 74 0.94 25.51 -15.15
C LEU A 74 1.43 25.61 -16.60
N ALA A 75 1.77 26.83 -17.05
CA ALA A 75 2.29 27.07 -18.39
C ALA A 75 3.66 26.42 -18.61
N ALA A 76 4.57 26.54 -17.64
CA ALA A 76 5.91 25.96 -17.71
C ALA A 76 5.90 24.42 -17.73
N GLN A 77 4.86 23.79 -17.19
CA GLN A 77 4.72 22.32 -17.14
C GLN A 77 3.75 21.77 -18.19
N ALA A 78 3.30 22.57 -19.17
CA ALA A 78 2.25 22.18 -20.11
C ALA A 78 2.53 20.85 -20.82
N ASP A 79 3.75 20.66 -21.36
CA ASP A 79 4.14 19.43 -22.06
C ASP A 79 4.09 18.20 -21.14
N ARG A 80 4.61 18.34 -19.91
CA ARG A 80 4.56 17.27 -18.90
C ARG A 80 3.13 16.90 -18.55
N ILE A 81 2.26 17.90 -18.39
CA ILE A 81 0.84 17.68 -18.08
C ILE A 81 0.16 16.96 -19.24
N MET A 82 0.42 17.39 -20.48
CA MET A 82 -0.08 16.73 -21.68
C MET A 82 0.33 15.27 -21.74
N ASP A 83 1.60 14.94 -21.50
CA ASP A 83 2.08 13.56 -21.53
C ASP A 83 1.45 12.68 -20.44
N VAL A 84 1.35 13.18 -19.21
CA VAL A 84 0.71 12.45 -18.10
C VAL A 84 -0.76 12.15 -18.43
N LEU A 85 -1.50 13.15 -18.93
CA LEU A 85 -2.89 12.97 -19.31
C LEU A 85 -3.03 12.03 -20.51
N ARG A 86 -2.15 12.15 -21.51
CA ARG A 86 -2.16 11.32 -22.72
C ARG A 86 -1.96 9.85 -22.40
N VAL A 87 -0.98 9.50 -21.56
CA VAL A 87 -0.72 8.10 -21.17
C VAL A 87 -1.91 7.48 -20.45
N GLU A 88 -2.50 8.18 -19.47
CA GLU A 88 -3.69 7.68 -18.78
C GLU A 88 -4.91 7.62 -19.70
N GLU A 89 -5.06 8.59 -20.60
CA GLU A 89 -6.15 8.63 -21.58
C GLU A 89 -6.07 7.47 -22.58
N GLU A 90 -4.92 7.26 -23.22
CA GLU A 90 -4.69 6.16 -24.17
C GLU A 90 -4.98 4.81 -23.52
N ARG A 91 -4.40 4.56 -22.34
CA ARG A 91 -4.63 3.34 -21.57
C ARG A 91 -6.10 3.13 -21.20
N PHE A 92 -6.80 4.21 -20.85
CA PHE A 92 -8.20 4.09 -20.48
C PHE A 92 -9.10 3.82 -21.70
N PHE A 93 -8.81 4.42 -22.86
CA PHE A 93 -9.56 4.18 -24.10
C PHE A 93 -9.56 2.70 -24.52
N GLU A 94 -8.48 1.96 -24.27
CA GLU A 94 -8.39 0.51 -24.53
C GLU A 94 -9.50 -0.30 -23.83
N THR A 95 -9.96 0.18 -22.66
CA THR A 95 -10.93 -0.52 -21.81
C THR A 95 -12.32 0.11 -21.82
N LEU A 96 -12.40 1.39 -22.20
CA LEU A 96 -13.61 2.20 -22.10
C LEU A 96 -14.74 1.66 -22.98
N GLU A 97 -14.45 1.36 -24.24
CA GLU A 97 -15.50 0.94 -25.20
C GLU A 97 -16.15 -0.38 -24.78
N ILE A 98 -15.34 -1.39 -24.48
CA ILE A 98 -15.81 -2.71 -24.05
C ILE A 98 -16.55 -2.59 -22.72
N GLY A 99 -16.01 -1.83 -21.76
CA GLY A 99 -16.66 -1.61 -20.47
C GLY A 99 -18.02 -0.93 -20.59
N MET A 100 -18.15 0.06 -21.48
CA MET A 100 -19.43 0.72 -21.77
C MET A 100 -20.43 -0.22 -22.43
N GLN A 101 -20.02 -1.08 -23.37
CA GLN A 101 -20.90 -2.06 -24.00
C GLN A 101 -21.49 -3.05 -22.97
N ILE A 102 -20.63 -3.64 -22.13
CA ILE A 102 -21.04 -4.58 -21.08
C ILE A 102 -21.99 -3.90 -20.08
N LEU A 103 -21.68 -2.66 -19.70
CA LEU A 103 -22.52 -1.90 -18.78
C LEU A 103 -23.87 -1.52 -19.41
N ASP A 104 -23.90 -1.18 -20.69
CA ASP A 104 -25.15 -0.88 -21.40
C ASP A 104 -26.04 -2.11 -21.52
N GLU A 105 -25.47 -3.28 -21.79
CA GLU A 105 -26.19 -4.56 -21.77
C GLU A 105 -26.74 -4.89 -20.38
N ALA A 106 -25.91 -4.73 -19.33
CA ALA A 106 -26.31 -5.02 -17.95
C ALA A 106 -27.39 -4.05 -17.41
N LEU A 107 -27.50 -2.86 -18.00
CA LEU A 107 -28.47 -1.83 -17.64
C LEU A 107 -29.66 -1.76 -18.60
N HIS A 108 -29.83 -2.75 -19.48
CA HIS A 108 -30.95 -2.78 -20.43
C HIS A 108 -32.27 -3.11 -19.72
N GLY A 109 -33.34 -2.37 -20.02
CA GLY A 109 -34.67 -2.55 -19.43
C GLY A 109 -34.82 -1.85 -18.07
N ASP A 110 -35.72 -2.36 -17.23
CA ASP A 110 -36.12 -1.72 -15.96
C ASP A 110 -35.24 -2.16 -14.77
N VAL A 111 -33.93 -2.22 -14.98
CA VAL A 111 -32.95 -2.61 -13.95
C VAL A 111 -32.84 -1.50 -12.90
N LYS A 112 -33.02 -1.84 -11.61
CA LYS A 112 -32.87 -0.90 -10.49
C LYS A 112 -31.53 -1.00 -9.76
N VAL A 113 -30.86 -2.15 -9.88
CA VAL A 113 -29.57 -2.43 -9.22
C VAL A 113 -28.64 -3.15 -10.19
N LEU A 114 -27.44 -2.62 -10.41
CA LEU A 114 -26.37 -3.31 -11.12
C LEU A 114 -25.83 -4.44 -10.23
N PRO A 115 -25.86 -5.70 -10.68
CA PRO A 115 -25.30 -6.82 -9.93
C PRO A 115 -23.82 -6.64 -9.60
N GLY A 116 -23.42 -7.01 -8.39
CA GLY A 116 -22.07 -6.79 -7.88
C GLY A 116 -21.02 -7.67 -8.57
N ASP A 117 -21.39 -8.85 -9.05
CA ASP A 117 -20.57 -9.74 -9.87
C ASP A 117 -20.29 -9.16 -11.27
N ILE A 118 -21.27 -8.48 -11.88
CA ILE A 118 -21.07 -7.74 -13.14
C ILE A 118 -20.15 -6.54 -12.91
N ALA A 119 -20.40 -5.75 -11.86
CA ALA A 119 -19.53 -4.64 -11.48
C ALA A 119 -18.09 -5.10 -11.20
N PHE A 120 -17.95 -6.28 -10.57
CA PHE A 120 -16.66 -6.91 -10.30
C PHE A 120 -15.97 -7.36 -11.59
N LYS A 121 -16.70 -8.02 -12.51
CA LYS A 121 -16.18 -8.43 -13.82
C LYS A 121 -15.69 -7.23 -14.64
N LEU A 122 -16.46 -6.14 -14.66
CA LEU A 122 -16.07 -4.88 -15.29
C LEU A 122 -14.74 -4.36 -14.75
N HIS A 123 -14.58 -4.33 -13.43
CA HIS A 123 -13.38 -3.86 -12.76
C HIS A 123 -12.17 -4.77 -12.98
N ASP A 124 -12.33 -6.06 -12.68
CA ASP A 124 -11.24 -7.03 -12.62
C ASP A 124 -10.80 -7.52 -13.99
N THR A 125 -11.75 -7.91 -14.84
CA THR A 125 -11.45 -8.54 -16.13
C THR A 125 -11.23 -7.51 -17.24
N TYR A 126 -12.02 -6.43 -17.23
CA TYR A 126 -12.03 -5.45 -18.32
C TYR A 126 -11.40 -4.11 -17.94
N GLY A 127 -10.90 -3.95 -16.71
CA GLY A 127 -10.21 -2.72 -16.25
C GLY A 127 -11.13 -1.49 -16.14
N PHE A 128 -12.45 -1.68 -16.19
CA PHE A 128 -13.45 -0.62 -16.12
C PHE A 128 -13.82 -0.31 -14.66
N PRO A 129 -13.41 0.84 -14.12
CA PRO A 129 -13.43 1.08 -12.68
C PRO A 129 -14.85 1.20 -12.09
N LEU A 130 -15.03 0.71 -10.86
CA LEU A 130 -16.29 0.72 -10.13
C LEU A 130 -16.91 2.11 -10.03
N ASP A 131 -16.08 3.13 -9.79
CA ASP A 131 -16.52 4.53 -9.72
C ASP A 131 -17.25 4.97 -10.99
N LEU A 132 -16.77 4.52 -12.15
CA LEU A 132 -17.34 4.92 -13.43
C LEU A 132 -18.64 4.17 -13.71
N SER A 133 -18.70 2.89 -13.34
CA SER A 133 -19.94 2.11 -13.31
C SER A 133 -20.99 2.82 -12.45
N ALA A 134 -20.62 3.24 -11.23
CA ALA A 134 -21.49 3.96 -10.32
C ALA A 134 -21.96 5.32 -10.90
N ASP A 135 -21.09 6.07 -11.56
CA ASP A 135 -21.46 7.33 -12.22
C ASP A 135 -22.47 7.11 -13.36
N VAL A 136 -22.32 6.03 -14.15
CA VAL A 136 -23.29 5.71 -15.22
C VAL A 136 -24.61 5.22 -14.64
N CYS A 137 -24.58 4.33 -13.66
CA CYS A 137 -25.77 3.83 -12.97
C CYS A 137 -26.58 5.00 -12.37
N ARG A 138 -25.91 5.95 -11.71
CA ARG A 138 -26.54 7.13 -11.11
C ARG A 138 -27.27 7.99 -12.14
N GLU A 139 -26.70 8.19 -13.33
CA GLU A 139 -27.37 8.93 -14.41
C GLU A 139 -28.65 8.26 -14.92
N ARG A 140 -28.76 6.94 -14.74
CA ARG A 140 -29.94 6.15 -15.12
C ARG A 140 -30.88 5.85 -13.95
N GLY A 141 -30.62 6.40 -12.77
CA GLY A 141 -31.41 6.10 -11.56
C GLY A 141 -31.25 4.67 -11.04
N VAL A 142 -30.11 4.03 -11.35
CA VAL A 142 -29.75 2.67 -10.94
C VAL A 142 -28.71 2.75 -9.82
N SER A 143 -28.78 1.87 -8.82
CA SER A 143 -27.74 1.72 -7.80
C SER A 143 -26.77 0.60 -8.15
N VAL A 144 -25.55 0.63 -7.60
CA VAL A 144 -24.61 -0.50 -7.74
C VAL A 144 -24.67 -1.34 -6.48
N ASN A 145 -24.72 -2.66 -6.61
CA ASN A 145 -24.59 -3.57 -5.48
C ASN A 145 -23.11 -3.65 -5.03
N GLU A 146 -22.65 -2.64 -4.29
CA GLU A 146 -21.29 -2.57 -3.75
C GLU A 146 -20.97 -3.74 -2.81
N ALA A 147 -21.95 -4.18 -2.00
CA ALA A 147 -21.76 -5.34 -1.12
C ALA A 147 -21.45 -6.61 -1.92
N GLY A 148 -22.17 -6.83 -3.03
CA GLY A 148 -21.91 -7.94 -3.95
C GLY A 148 -20.55 -7.82 -4.64
N PHE A 149 -20.13 -6.61 -5.02
CA PHE A 149 -18.81 -6.34 -5.58
C PHE A 149 -17.69 -6.70 -4.59
N HIS A 150 -17.80 -6.24 -3.34
CA HIS A 150 -16.81 -6.55 -2.30
C HIS A 150 -16.79 -8.03 -1.95
N ALA A 151 -17.94 -8.70 -1.92
CA ALA A 151 -18.00 -10.14 -1.73
C ALA A 151 -17.30 -10.91 -2.87
N ALA A 152 -17.46 -10.47 -4.12
CA ALA A 152 -16.76 -11.05 -5.26
C ALA A 152 -15.24 -10.80 -5.21
N MET A 153 -14.82 -9.60 -4.79
CA MET A 153 -13.41 -9.26 -4.60
C MET A 153 -12.76 -10.11 -3.49
N GLU A 154 -13.41 -10.27 -2.34
CA GLU A 154 -12.91 -11.13 -1.26
C GLU A 154 -12.92 -12.61 -1.64
N LYS A 155 -13.89 -13.06 -2.46
CA LYS A 155 -13.89 -14.42 -3.03
C LYS A 155 -12.70 -14.63 -3.97
N GLN A 156 -12.41 -13.69 -4.87
CA GLN A 156 -11.25 -13.77 -5.75
C GLN A 156 -9.94 -13.75 -4.95
N LYS A 157 -9.85 -12.87 -3.95
CA LYS A 157 -8.69 -12.75 -3.07
C LYS A 157 -8.45 -14.02 -2.24
N SER A 158 -9.52 -14.63 -1.72
CA SER A 158 -9.43 -15.91 -1.00
C SER A 158 -9.09 -17.08 -1.93
N GLN A 159 -9.62 -17.10 -3.16
CA GLN A 159 -9.26 -18.09 -4.18
C GLN A 159 -7.81 -17.93 -4.68
N GLY A 160 -7.34 -16.70 -4.88
CA GLY A 160 -5.93 -16.41 -5.22
C GLY A 160 -4.97 -16.75 -4.09
N ARG A 161 -5.40 -16.60 -2.83
CA ARG A 161 -4.67 -17.09 -1.66
C ARG A 161 -4.64 -18.61 -1.60
N ALA A 162 -5.77 -19.28 -1.85
CA ALA A 162 -5.86 -20.74 -1.87
C ALA A 162 -5.06 -21.39 -3.03
N ALA A 163 -4.88 -20.69 -4.15
CA ALA A 163 -4.10 -21.17 -5.29
C ALA A 163 -2.61 -20.80 -5.24
N GLY A 164 -2.22 -19.83 -4.41
CA GLY A 164 -0.89 -19.20 -4.49
C GLY A 164 -0.05 -19.18 -3.20
N LYS A 165 -0.62 -19.48 -2.02
CA LYS A 165 0.16 -19.53 -0.78
C LYS A 165 -0.45 -20.56 0.17
N PHE A 166 0.39 -21.45 0.69
CA PHE A 166 0.11 -22.11 1.97
C PHE A 166 0.03 -21.01 3.03
N LYS A 167 -1.16 -20.42 3.21
CA LYS A 167 -1.43 -19.52 4.33
C LYS A 167 -1.62 -20.38 5.57
N MET A 168 -0.83 -20.11 6.60
CA MET A 168 -1.15 -20.46 7.98
C MET A 168 -2.45 -19.74 8.38
N ASP A 169 -3.61 -20.24 7.91
CA ASP A 169 -4.96 -19.72 8.22
C ASP A 169 -5.39 -20.03 9.67
N LYS A 170 -4.59 -20.82 10.38
CA LYS A 170 -4.52 -20.81 11.84
C LYS A 170 -3.16 -20.26 12.22
N ALA A 171 -3.12 -19.23 13.05
CA ALA A 171 -1.93 -18.90 13.82
C ALA A 171 -1.48 -20.20 14.49
N LEU A 172 -0.37 -20.74 13.98
CA LEU A 172 0.16 -22.00 14.44
C LEU A 172 0.73 -21.70 15.82
N GLU A 173 0.02 -22.14 16.85
CA GLU A 173 0.35 -21.81 18.24
C GLU A 173 1.58 -22.62 18.66
N TYR A 174 2.75 -22.07 18.37
CA TYR A 174 4.03 -22.62 18.79
C TYR A 174 4.41 -22.02 20.15
N THR A 175 4.44 -22.87 21.17
CA THR A 175 4.78 -22.48 22.56
C THR A 175 6.23 -22.78 22.94
N GLY A 176 7.05 -23.24 22.00
CA GLY A 176 8.46 -23.51 22.23
C GLY A 176 9.34 -22.26 22.25
N VAL A 177 10.64 -22.46 22.43
CA VAL A 177 11.64 -21.37 22.48
C VAL A 177 11.79 -20.74 21.09
N GLY A 178 12.00 -19.42 21.05
CA GLY A 178 12.33 -18.73 19.80
C GLY A 178 13.58 -19.30 19.14
N ASN A 179 13.74 -19.05 17.84
CA ASN A 179 14.89 -19.51 17.08
C ASN A 179 15.94 -18.40 16.93
N GLU A 180 17.21 -18.78 16.78
CA GLU A 180 18.28 -17.85 16.45
C GLU A 180 18.33 -17.62 14.94
N PHE A 181 18.24 -16.35 14.51
CA PHE A 181 18.39 -15.98 13.10
C PHE A 181 19.84 -15.55 12.80
N ILE A 182 20.47 -16.21 11.84
CA ILE A 182 21.88 -15.99 11.45
C ILE A 182 22.04 -15.62 9.96
N GLY A 183 20.93 -15.30 9.28
CA GLY A 183 20.91 -15.08 7.84
C GLY A 183 21.61 -13.81 7.36
N TYR A 184 22.00 -12.91 8.27
CA TYR A 184 22.82 -11.75 7.92
C TYR A 184 24.28 -12.13 7.65
N GLU A 185 24.78 -13.19 8.29
CA GLU A 185 26.17 -13.63 8.20
C GLU A 185 26.33 -14.93 7.39
N GLN A 186 25.34 -15.82 7.44
CA GLN A 186 25.44 -17.17 6.88
C GLN A 186 24.20 -17.55 6.07
N LEU A 187 24.40 -18.16 4.90
CA LEU A 187 23.31 -18.67 4.05
C LEU A 187 23.02 -20.16 4.27
N THR A 188 23.87 -20.86 5.03
CA THR A 188 23.79 -22.30 5.29
C THR A 188 24.21 -22.60 6.71
N THR A 189 23.52 -23.50 7.39
CA THR A 189 23.92 -23.96 8.73
C THR A 189 23.43 -25.38 8.99
N THR A 190 24.07 -26.05 9.94
CA THR A 190 23.53 -27.28 10.54
C THR A 190 22.66 -26.88 11.73
N THR A 191 21.42 -27.36 11.76
CA THR A 191 20.45 -27.04 12.81
C THR A 191 19.62 -28.28 13.15
N GLU A 192 18.95 -28.23 14.29
CA GLU A 192 17.95 -29.21 14.70
C GLU A 192 16.54 -28.73 14.33
N ILE A 193 15.67 -29.70 14.03
CA ILE A 193 14.23 -29.48 13.87
C ILE A 193 13.60 -29.62 15.27
N VAL A 194 13.04 -28.54 15.79
CA VAL A 194 12.46 -28.50 17.15
C VAL A 194 10.96 -28.78 17.16
N ALA A 195 10.27 -28.60 16.02
CA ALA A 195 8.88 -29.01 15.87
C ALA A 195 8.52 -29.21 14.39
N ILE A 196 7.52 -30.07 14.16
CA ILE A 196 6.96 -30.36 12.84
C ILE A 196 5.44 -30.27 12.94
N TYR A 197 4.82 -29.62 11.98
CA TYR A 197 3.37 -29.49 11.90
C TYR A 197 2.83 -29.89 10.54
N ALA A 198 1.71 -30.61 10.52
CA ALA A 198 0.90 -30.89 9.33
C ALA A 198 -0.52 -30.38 9.58
N ASP A 199 -1.05 -29.58 8.67
CA ASP A 199 -2.40 -28.97 8.79
C ASP A 199 -2.62 -28.23 10.14
N GLY A 200 -1.56 -27.61 10.67
CA GLY A 200 -1.56 -26.89 11.95
C GLY A 200 -1.54 -27.79 13.20
N ILE A 201 -1.39 -29.11 13.04
CA ILE A 201 -1.29 -30.07 14.14
C ILE A 201 0.16 -30.54 14.28
N SER A 202 0.68 -30.55 15.51
CA SER A 202 2.02 -31.08 15.79
C SER A 202 2.08 -32.56 15.45
N VAL A 203 3.08 -32.95 14.66
CA VAL A 203 3.34 -34.33 14.25
C VAL A 203 4.80 -34.70 14.49
N ALA A 204 5.11 -36.00 14.53
CA ALA A 204 6.48 -36.47 14.70
C ALA A 204 7.28 -36.51 13.38
N SER A 205 6.59 -36.53 12.23
CA SER A 205 7.21 -36.60 10.90
C SER A 205 6.22 -36.20 9.81
N LEU A 206 6.74 -35.85 8.63
CA LEU A 206 5.99 -35.67 7.38
C LEU A 206 6.26 -36.84 6.43
N LYS A 207 5.28 -37.18 5.60
CA LYS A 207 5.43 -38.18 4.53
C LYS A 207 5.89 -37.51 3.23
N GLU A 208 6.44 -38.30 2.31
CA GLU A 208 6.75 -37.83 0.95
C GLU A 208 5.50 -37.21 0.29
N GLY A 209 5.67 -36.04 -0.32
CA GLY A 209 4.59 -35.27 -0.95
C GLY A 209 3.64 -34.58 0.03
N GLN A 210 3.83 -34.71 1.34
CA GLN A 210 3.01 -34.05 2.35
C GLN A 210 3.57 -32.67 2.69
N SER A 211 2.74 -31.64 2.55
CA SER A 211 3.06 -30.28 3.00
C SER A 211 3.05 -30.18 4.53
N GLY A 212 3.90 -29.33 5.08
CA GLY A 212 3.95 -29.06 6.51
C GLY A 212 4.82 -27.85 6.85
N VAL A 213 4.99 -27.61 8.14
CA VAL A 213 5.85 -26.54 8.69
C VAL A 213 6.94 -27.18 9.53
N LEU A 214 8.18 -26.76 9.31
CA LEU A 214 9.32 -27.09 10.16
C LEU A 214 9.67 -25.87 11.01
N VAL A 215 9.89 -26.09 12.31
CA VAL A 215 10.49 -25.10 13.20
C VAL A 215 11.92 -25.54 13.47
N LEU A 216 12.88 -24.65 13.21
CA LEU A 216 14.32 -24.90 13.34
C LEU A 216 14.86 -24.17 14.57
N ALA A 217 15.83 -24.75 15.28
CA ALA A 217 16.50 -24.10 16.41
C ALA A 217 17.28 -22.85 15.99
N THR A 218 17.99 -22.91 14.87
CA THR A 218 18.74 -21.81 14.27
C THR A 218 18.46 -21.80 12.77
N THR A 219 18.28 -20.62 12.17
CA THR A 219 17.91 -20.53 10.75
C THR A 219 18.62 -19.39 10.02
N PRO A 220 19.12 -19.61 8.79
CA PRO A 220 19.51 -18.55 7.89
C PRO A 220 18.32 -17.99 7.08
N PHE A 221 17.18 -18.68 7.07
CA PHE A 221 15.99 -18.25 6.32
C PHE A 221 15.33 -17.04 6.97
N TYR A 222 15.26 -15.93 6.24
CA TYR A 222 14.56 -14.73 6.67
C TYR A 222 13.04 -14.95 6.59
N GLY A 223 12.34 -14.77 7.71
CA GLY A 223 10.88 -14.82 7.75
C GLY A 223 10.25 -13.53 7.23
N GLU A 224 9.20 -13.64 6.41
CA GLU A 224 8.46 -12.51 5.80
C GLU A 224 8.21 -11.40 6.84
N SER A 225 8.82 -10.24 6.63
CA SER A 225 8.80 -9.12 7.58
C SER A 225 9.30 -7.83 6.93
N GLY A 226 8.91 -6.67 7.46
CA GLY A 226 9.40 -5.37 6.97
C GLY A 226 9.07 -5.06 5.51
N GLY A 227 8.07 -5.72 4.92
CA GLY A 227 7.74 -5.63 3.49
C GLY A 227 8.61 -6.50 2.57
N GLN A 228 9.56 -7.25 3.13
CA GLN A 228 10.35 -8.26 2.41
C GLN A 228 9.63 -9.62 2.45
N VAL A 229 9.61 -10.30 1.31
CA VAL A 229 9.10 -11.68 1.17
C VAL A 229 10.01 -12.67 1.90
N GLY A 230 9.43 -13.73 2.48
CA GLY A 230 10.19 -14.77 3.16
C GLY A 230 11.12 -15.54 2.23
N ASP A 231 12.22 -16.05 2.77
CA ASP A 231 13.20 -16.81 2.01
C ASP A 231 12.67 -18.20 1.65
N ALA A 232 13.20 -18.73 0.54
CA ALA A 232 12.97 -20.08 0.05
C ALA A 232 14.30 -20.84 -0.06
N GLY A 233 14.27 -22.17 -0.01
CA GLY A 233 15.45 -23.02 -0.14
C GLY A 233 15.17 -24.47 0.26
N ALA A 234 16.10 -25.10 0.98
CA ALA A 234 15.98 -26.50 1.33
C ALA A 234 16.54 -26.80 2.73
N VAL A 235 15.86 -27.71 3.44
CA VAL A 235 16.38 -28.38 4.64
C VAL A 235 16.58 -29.85 4.26
N PHE A 236 17.79 -30.37 4.45
CA PHE A 236 18.10 -31.74 4.06
C PHE A 236 19.01 -32.44 5.06
N CYS A 237 18.94 -33.76 5.06
CA CYS A 237 19.87 -34.66 5.72
C CYS A 237 20.17 -35.83 4.77
N ASP A 238 20.96 -36.81 5.21
CA ASP A 238 21.39 -37.96 4.38
C ASP A 238 20.23 -38.75 3.74
N HIS A 239 19.02 -38.68 4.31
CA HIS A 239 17.88 -39.52 3.92
C HIS A 239 16.58 -38.75 3.66
N ALA A 240 16.59 -37.41 3.73
CA ALA A 240 15.40 -36.60 3.49
C ALA A 240 15.73 -35.21 2.93
N LEU A 241 14.84 -34.70 2.09
CA LEU A 241 14.87 -33.34 1.56
C LEU A 241 13.49 -32.71 1.80
N PHE A 242 13.48 -31.52 2.40
CA PHE A 242 12.32 -30.68 2.57
C PHE A 242 12.54 -29.37 1.80
N GLU A 243 11.73 -29.15 0.77
CA GLU A 243 11.75 -27.90 0.00
C GLU A 243 11.01 -26.81 0.78
N VAL A 244 11.72 -25.74 1.11
CA VAL A 244 11.18 -24.56 1.78
C VAL A 244 10.67 -23.60 0.72
N ALA A 245 9.35 -23.53 0.54
CA ALA A 245 8.72 -22.64 -0.42
C ALA A 245 8.57 -21.19 0.11
N ASP A 246 8.45 -21.03 1.43
CA ASP A 246 8.23 -19.75 2.10
C ASP A 246 8.64 -19.86 3.58
N THR A 247 9.04 -18.74 4.17
CA THR A 247 9.45 -18.65 5.58
C THR A 247 8.64 -17.57 6.27
N GLN A 248 7.98 -17.91 7.38
CA GLN A 248 7.06 -17.04 8.11
C GLN A 248 7.50 -16.84 9.56
N LYS A 249 7.26 -15.65 10.12
CA LYS A 249 7.47 -15.39 11.56
C LYS A 249 6.27 -15.90 12.36
N ILE A 250 6.49 -16.96 13.14
CA ILE A 250 5.45 -17.55 14.01
C ILE A 250 5.38 -16.84 15.36
N LYS A 251 6.49 -16.25 15.80
CA LYS A 251 6.59 -15.38 16.98
C LYS A 251 7.16 -14.03 16.56
N ALA A 252 6.47 -12.96 16.94
CA ALA A 252 6.89 -11.60 16.62
C ALA A 252 7.98 -11.14 17.60
N ASP A 253 9.24 -11.49 17.35
CA ASP A 253 10.36 -10.81 18.00
C ASP A 253 10.67 -9.55 17.19
N VAL A 254 9.88 -8.48 17.42
CA VAL A 254 9.96 -7.23 16.65
C VAL A 254 11.32 -6.53 16.85
N PHE A 255 12.03 -6.81 17.95
CA PHE A 255 13.30 -6.13 18.30
C PHE A 255 14.42 -7.05 18.81
N GLY A 256 14.27 -8.38 18.73
CA GLY A 256 15.23 -9.33 19.32
C GLY A 256 15.39 -9.14 20.84
N HIS A 257 16.49 -9.65 21.41
CA HIS A 257 16.78 -9.56 22.86
C HIS A 257 17.06 -8.13 23.39
N HIS A 258 16.94 -7.09 22.56
CA HIS A 258 17.26 -5.70 22.91
C HIS A 258 16.04 -4.76 22.88
N ALA A 259 14.82 -5.30 22.77
CA ALA A 259 13.57 -4.51 22.74
C ALA A 259 13.48 -3.53 23.92
N ASP A 260 13.74 -4.05 25.12
CA ASP A 260 13.64 -3.33 26.38
C ASP A 260 14.76 -2.29 26.56
N GLU A 261 15.83 -2.37 25.74
CA GLU A 261 16.97 -1.44 25.76
C GLU A 261 16.81 -0.32 24.71
N LEU A 262 15.87 -0.46 23.78
CA LEU A 262 15.64 0.51 22.72
C LEU A 262 14.67 1.60 23.18
N MET A 263 15.23 2.73 23.61
CA MET A 263 14.45 3.92 23.94
C MET A 263 13.75 4.47 22.69
N ILE A 264 12.42 4.59 22.76
CA ILE A 264 11.59 5.15 21.69
C ILE A 264 10.94 6.45 22.13
N SER A 265 10.94 7.43 21.23
CA SER A 265 10.26 8.71 21.41
C SER A 265 9.57 9.15 20.12
N SER A 266 8.43 9.82 20.25
CA SER A 266 7.72 10.47 19.16
C SER A 266 7.51 11.94 19.47
N THR A 267 8.19 12.81 18.72
CA THR A 267 8.12 14.26 18.94
C THR A 267 6.83 14.89 18.44
N LYS A 268 6.16 14.21 17.50
CA LYS A 268 4.91 14.64 16.89
C LYS A 268 3.80 14.93 17.89
N SER A 269 3.78 14.25 19.04
CA SER A 269 2.82 14.52 20.11
C SER A 269 2.94 15.95 20.69
N MET A 270 4.10 16.60 20.57
CA MET A 270 4.34 17.94 21.12
C MET A 270 4.01 19.06 20.15
N HIS A 271 4.31 18.89 18.87
CA HIS A 271 4.19 19.95 17.86
C HIS A 271 3.12 19.68 16.79
N GLY A 272 2.46 18.53 16.82
CA GLY A 272 1.51 18.11 15.81
C GLY A 272 2.17 17.65 14.50
N HIS A 273 1.35 17.30 13.51
CA HIS A 273 1.84 16.79 12.22
C HIS A 273 2.25 17.94 11.29
N VAL A 274 3.56 18.17 11.13
CA VAL A 274 4.11 19.27 10.32
C VAL A 274 4.27 18.92 8.83
N ILE A 275 3.58 17.88 8.34
CA ILE A 275 3.57 17.40 6.95
C ILE A 275 5.01 17.25 6.41
N GLY A 276 5.41 18.08 5.45
CA GLY A 276 6.73 18.00 4.80
C GLY A 276 7.89 18.37 5.73
N GLY A 277 7.62 19.09 6.83
CA GLY A 277 8.63 19.46 7.82
C GLY A 277 8.96 18.35 8.83
N THR A 278 8.22 17.23 8.83
CA THR A 278 8.30 16.22 9.90
C THR A 278 9.69 15.64 10.03
N GLY A 279 10.29 15.23 8.92
CA GLY A 279 11.65 14.68 8.91
C GLY A 279 12.70 15.69 9.39
N ALA A 280 12.55 16.98 9.07
CA ALA A 280 13.49 18.00 9.52
C ALA A 280 13.40 18.26 11.03
N VAL A 281 12.18 18.33 11.57
CA VAL A 281 11.97 18.52 13.02
C VAL A 281 12.46 17.32 13.81
N GLU A 282 12.18 16.11 13.33
CA GLU A 282 12.63 14.88 13.99
C GLU A 282 14.15 14.74 13.93
N LEU A 283 14.77 15.07 12.79
CA LEU A 283 16.23 15.10 12.65
C LEU A 283 16.88 16.07 13.65
N LEU A 284 16.31 17.26 13.81
CA LEU A 284 16.80 18.23 14.80
C LEU A 284 16.68 17.68 16.23
N ALA A 285 15.56 17.03 16.57
CA ALA A 285 15.40 16.39 17.88
C ALA A 285 16.42 15.28 18.10
N CYS A 286 16.71 14.45 17.09
CA CYS A 286 17.76 13.42 17.15
C CYS A 286 19.15 14.02 17.36
N ILE A 287 19.49 15.12 16.66
CA ILE A 287 20.77 15.82 16.85
C ILE A 287 20.85 16.42 18.26
N MET A 288 19.76 17.01 18.77
CA MET A 288 19.71 17.52 20.14
C MET A 288 19.85 16.41 21.17
N ALA A 289 19.23 15.25 20.96
CA ALA A 289 19.40 14.09 21.83
C ALA A 289 20.85 13.61 21.90
N LEU A 290 21.54 13.53 20.75
CA LEU A 290 22.98 13.20 20.71
C LEU A 290 23.85 14.26 21.42
N ARG A 291 23.52 15.55 21.25
CA ARG A 291 24.31 16.67 21.78
C ARG A 291 24.11 16.88 23.28
N ASP A 292 22.86 16.88 23.72
CA ASP A 292 22.45 17.31 25.06
C ASP A 292 22.24 16.13 26.01
N GLY A 293 22.11 14.90 25.47
CA GLY A 293 21.86 13.70 26.28
C GLY A 293 20.46 13.68 26.89
N VAL A 294 19.48 14.24 26.19
CA VAL A 294 18.08 14.31 26.61
C VAL A 294 17.18 13.73 25.52
N ILE A 295 16.41 12.71 25.87
CA ILE A 295 15.42 12.10 24.98
C ILE A 295 14.09 12.81 25.21
N ALA A 296 13.53 13.32 24.11
CA ALA A 296 12.25 14.02 24.15
C ALA A 296 11.11 13.06 24.56
N PRO A 297 10.05 13.53 25.21
CA PRO A 297 8.93 12.67 25.58
C PRO A 297 7.94 12.45 24.44
N THR A 298 7.23 11.32 24.51
CA THR A 298 5.97 11.09 23.81
C THR A 298 4.83 11.55 24.71
N ILE A 299 4.23 12.70 24.40
CA ILE A 299 3.13 13.30 25.16
C ILE A 299 1.80 12.60 24.85
N GLY A 300 0.96 12.40 25.87
CA GLY A 300 -0.33 11.73 25.74
C GLY A 300 -0.22 10.22 25.69
N TYR A 301 0.91 9.67 26.17
CA TYR A 301 1.09 8.22 26.30
C TYR A 301 0.56 7.76 27.66
N GLU A 302 -0.70 7.30 27.69
CA GLU A 302 -1.41 6.95 28.93
C GLU A 302 -1.62 5.43 29.08
N GLU A 303 -1.95 4.74 27.99
CA GLU A 303 -2.23 3.31 27.96
C GLU A 303 -1.18 2.58 27.08
N PRO A 304 -0.16 1.96 27.69
CA PRO A 304 0.79 1.13 26.96
C PRO A 304 0.11 -0.09 26.34
N ASP A 305 0.47 -0.42 25.11
CA ASP A 305 0.07 -1.68 24.49
C ASP A 305 0.85 -2.83 25.14
N PRO A 306 0.19 -3.83 25.78
CA PRO A 306 0.87 -4.93 26.45
C PRO A 306 1.66 -5.84 25.49
N GLU A 307 1.41 -5.77 24.17
CA GLU A 307 2.17 -6.49 23.15
C GLU A 307 3.40 -5.70 22.66
N CYS A 308 3.56 -4.43 23.07
CA CYS A 308 4.67 -3.58 22.68
C CYS A 308 5.77 -3.56 23.75
N ALA A 309 6.81 -4.38 23.56
CA ALA A 309 7.96 -4.50 24.47
C ALA A 309 9.00 -3.36 24.36
N LEU A 310 8.59 -2.16 23.95
CA LEU A 310 9.51 -1.04 23.72
C LEU A 310 9.58 -0.11 24.93
N ASP A 311 10.78 0.41 25.23
CA ASP A 311 10.99 1.45 26.24
C ASP A 311 10.58 2.82 25.69
N VAL A 312 9.27 3.10 25.65
CA VAL A 312 8.75 4.40 25.25
C VAL A 312 9.04 5.43 26.35
N VAL A 313 9.62 6.58 25.99
CA VAL A 313 9.81 7.72 26.90
C VAL A 313 8.50 8.49 27.05
N PRO A 314 7.75 8.38 28.17
CA PRO A 314 6.37 8.82 28.22
C PRO A 314 6.21 10.13 29.00
N ASN A 315 5.54 11.11 28.40
CA ASN A 315 5.07 12.38 29.00
C ASN A 315 6.13 13.34 29.59
N VAL A 316 7.28 12.84 30.02
CA VAL A 316 8.38 13.60 30.62
C VAL A 316 9.68 13.21 29.93
N ALA A 317 10.48 14.21 29.57
CA ALA A 317 11.78 13.99 28.96
C ALA A 317 12.67 13.13 29.87
N ARG A 318 13.53 12.31 29.28
CA ARG A 318 14.43 11.43 30.02
C ARG A 318 15.87 11.75 29.67
N ASP A 319 16.69 11.98 30.68
CA ASP A 319 18.13 12.11 30.49
C ASP A 319 18.71 10.75 30.09
N ALA A 320 19.35 10.69 28.92
CA ALA A 320 20.05 9.50 28.46
C ALA A 320 21.18 9.88 27.50
N LYS A 321 22.39 9.37 27.78
CA LYS A 321 23.52 9.50 26.86
C LYS A 321 23.40 8.43 25.78
N VAL A 322 23.12 8.86 24.56
CA VAL A 322 23.02 8.00 23.38
C VAL A 322 24.18 8.29 22.42
N ALA A 323 24.80 7.24 21.90
CA ALA A 323 25.86 7.34 20.90
C ALA A 323 25.32 7.27 19.47
N VAL A 324 24.15 6.66 19.29
CA VAL A 324 23.48 6.42 18.02
C VAL A 324 22.01 6.73 18.18
N VAL A 325 21.43 7.38 17.18
CA VAL A 325 19.98 7.62 17.07
C VAL A 325 19.51 7.23 15.68
N LEU A 326 18.29 6.73 15.59
CA LEU A 326 17.61 6.43 14.35
C LEU A 326 16.35 7.29 14.26
N SER A 327 16.28 8.19 13.29
CA SER A 327 15.05 8.90 12.94
C SER A 327 14.31 8.07 11.89
N ASN A 328 13.06 7.76 12.20
CA ASN A 328 12.20 6.94 11.36
C ASN A 328 11.01 7.76 10.86
N ALA A 329 11.24 8.55 9.80
CA ALA A 329 10.24 9.47 9.28
C ALA A 329 9.35 8.77 8.24
N PHE A 330 8.32 8.04 8.73
CA PHE A 330 7.20 7.57 7.91
C PHE A 330 5.95 8.38 8.21
N ALA A 331 5.48 9.15 7.23
CA ALA A 331 4.42 10.11 7.46
C ALA A 331 3.55 10.33 6.23
N PHE A 332 2.23 10.39 6.46
CA PHE A 332 1.26 10.86 5.46
C PHE A 332 1.65 12.25 4.95
N GLY A 333 1.93 12.35 3.65
CA GLY A 333 2.27 13.61 2.96
C GLY A 333 3.73 14.07 3.10
N GLY A 334 4.62 13.27 3.69
CA GLY A 334 6.06 13.55 3.80
C GLY A 334 6.93 12.63 2.93
N LEU A 335 8.25 12.81 3.00
CA LEU A 335 9.23 11.85 2.47
C LEU A 335 9.32 10.66 3.43
N ASN A 336 9.28 9.44 2.90
CA ASN A 336 9.56 8.22 3.66
C ASN A 336 11.06 8.00 3.69
N ALA A 337 11.69 8.33 4.81
CA ALA A 337 13.14 8.24 4.96
C ALA A 337 13.51 7.78 6.37
N VAL A 338 14.57 6.97 6.44
CA VAL A 338 15.18 6.54 7.70
C VAL A 338 16.61 7.06 7.72
N ILE A 339 16.99 7.73 8.81
CA ILE A 339 18.32 8.30 8.98
C ILE A 339 18.91 7.79 10.29
N ALA A 340 20.09 7.19 10.21
CA ALA A 340 20.90 6.84 11.38
C ALA A 340 22.01 7.88 11.57
N LEU A 341 22.14 8.42 12.78
CA LEU A 341 23.21 9.34 13.17
C LEU A 341 24.03 8.73 14.30
N ARG A 342 25.34 8.96 14.28
CA ARG A 342 26.26 8.57 15.35
C ARG A 342 27.05 9.79 15.80
N ALA A 343 27.16 9.99 17.11
CA ALA A 343 28.07 10.99 17.68
C ALA A 343 29.52 10.59 17.41
N ILE A 344 30.33 11.54 16.96
CA ILE A 344 31.78 11.40 16.72
C ILE A 344 32.52 12.22 17.78
#